data_AF-A0A0F9IPN6-F1
#
_entry.id   AF-A0A0F9IPN6-F1
#
_cell.length_a   1.000
_cell.length_b   1.000
_cell.length_c   1.000
_cell.angle_alpha   90.00
_cell.angle_beta   90.00
_cell.angle_gamma   90.00
#
_symmetry.space_group_name_H-M   'P 1'
#
loop_
_entity.id
_entity.type
_entity.pdbx_description
1 polymer ?
#
loop_
_entity_poly.entity_id
_entity_poly.type
_entity_poly.pdbx_seq_one_letter_code
_entity_poly.pdbx_strand_id
1 'polypeptide(L)'
;DFDSTHNTGYLVTTEGESNIFATTLNADMELRTSGARALYNARDDDNVAGTAIKRAFFGGNLGVGIDLGFTYHLNEQTVLTGSLLDVGFISHTNETKNYTLKGSATVEGVIITPEGTINPDTDFYQDLINGIEETVPYEQNNDSYINFRPTKLYASLRYNFGEQIARKGNCECGINATRNTLRSKYANSVGGQIYMINRPRGPQTALTGFYQRRFGNSIAVKGTYTVDKFSYTNLGLGLNLQLGPVNLYAMADNLLAYRNLADSRYASFQLGLNIISWGK
;
A
#
# COMPACT_ATOMS: atom_id res chain seq x y z
N ASP A 1 -13.07 -0.85 9.18
CA ASP A 1 -12.32 -0.09 8.17
C ASP A 1 -12.27 1.37 8.57
N PHE A 2 -11.22 2.08 8.18
CA PHE A 2 -11.02 3.51 8.45
C PHE A 2 -10.64 4.19 7.14
N ASP A 3 -11.33 5.26 6.80
CA ASP A 3 -11.02 6.11 5.66
C ASP A 3 -10.97 7.56 6.10
N SER A 4 -9.87 8.23 5.75
CA SER A 4 -9.70 9.65 6.01
C SER A 4 -8.87 10.22 4.87
N THR A 5 -9.55 10.83 3.91
CA THR A 5 -8.98 11.34 2.67
C THR A 5 -9.34 12.80 2.48
N HIS A 6 -8.55 13.53 1.70
CA HIS A 6 -8.78 14.95 1.39
C HIS A 6 -8.80 15.92 2.58
N ASN A 7 -8.31 15.50 3.74
CA ASN A 7 -8.19 16.39 4.90
C ASN A 7 -7.20 17.52 4.62
N THR A 8 -7.60 18.73 4.94
CA THR A 8 -6.75 19.93 4.92
C THR A 8 -6.99 20.76 6.15
N GLY A 9 -6.02 21.62 6.48
CA GLY A 9 -6.12 22.48 7.65
C GLY A 9 -4.77 22.83 8.21
N TYR A 10 -4.78 23.72 9.18
CA TYR A 10 -3.62 24.12 9.95
C TYR A 10 -4.06 24.61 11.33
N LEU A 11 -3.13 24.52 12.28
CA LEU A 11 -3.22 25.16 13.58
C LEU A 11 -2.00 26.06 13.72
N VAL A 12 -2.23 27.36 13.92
CA VAL A 12 -1.15 28.34 14.05
C VAL A 12 -1.42 29.25 15.23
N THR A 13 -0.36 29.62 15.94
CA THR A 13 -0.41 30.59 17.04
C THR A 13 0.40 31.82 16.64
N THR A 14 -0.22 32.99 16.75
CA THR A 14 0.36 34.31 16.47
C THR A 14 0.22 35.21 17.68
N GLU A 15 0.82 36.40 17.62
CA GLU A 15 0.56 37.46 18.61
C GLU A 15 -0.90 37.91 18.50
N GLY A 16 -1.59 38.02 19.64
CA GLY A 16 -3.00 38.42 19.71
C GLY A 16 -3.18 39.91 20.00
N GLU A 17 -4.40 40.42 19.81
CA GLU A 17 -4.74 41.82 20.07
C GLU A 17 -5.26 42.05 21.50
N SER A 18 -6.09 41.13 21.99
CA SER A 18 -6.69 41.17 23.33
C SER A 18 -5.94 40.30 24.34
N ASN A 19 -5.15 39.32 23.87
CA ASN A 19 -4.25 38.51 24.68
C ASN A 19 -2.89 38.33 23.98
N ILE A 20 -1.87 37.83 24.69
CA ILE A 20 -0.51 37.65 24.16
C ILE A 20 -0.51 36.71 22.94
N PHE A 21 -1.40 35.71 22.92
CA PHE A 21 -1.48 34.71 21.87
C PHE A 21 -2.88 34.61 21.27
N ALA A 22 -2.95 34.59 19.95
CA ALA A 22 -4.10 34.18 19.17
C ALA A 22 -3.83 32.84 18.50
N THR A 23 -4.71 31.86 18.66
CA THR A 23 -4.61 30.55 18.00
C THR A 23 -5.70 30.41 16.96
N THR A 24 -5.30 30.26 15.70
CA THR A 24 -6.21 30.00 14.58
C THR A 24 -6.20 28.51 14.23
N LEU A 25 -7.37 27.89 14.32
CA LEU A 25 -7.67 26.58 13.77
C LEU A 25 -8.41 26.77 12.45
N ASN A 26 -7.87 26.20 11.37
CA ASN A 26 -8.59 26.00 10.12
C ASN A 26 -8.64 24.51 9.84
N ALA A 27 -9.83 23.95 9.67
CA ALA A 27 -10.01 22.52 9.46
C ALA A 27 -11.06 22.27 8.36
N ASP A 28 -10.73 21.37 7.44
CA ASP A 28 -11.66 20.64 6.59
C ASP A 28 -11.25 19.17 6.66
N MET A 29 -11.86 18.45 7.60
CA MET A 29 -11.48 17.08 7.94
C MET A 29 -12.69 16.14 7.89
N GLU A 30 -12.46 14.93 7.37
CA GLU A 30 -13.43 13.84 7.33
C GLU A 30 -12.75 12.54 7.80
N LEU A 31 -13.40 11.84 8.72
CA LEU A 31 -13.04 10.50 9.15
C LEU A 31 -14.27 9.60 9.05
N ARG A 32 -14.17 8.56 8.23
CA ARG A 32 -15.22 7.56 8.04
C ARG A 32 -14.75 6.23 8.57
N THR A 33 -15.61 5.57 9.32
CA THR A 33 -15.31 4.30 9.96
C THR A 33 -16.44 3.32 9.73
N SER A 34 -16.11 2.04 9.61
CA SER A 34 -17.09 0.96 9.59
C SER A 34 -16.64 -0.15 10.54
N GLY A 35 -17.48 -0.44 11.53
CA GLY A 35 -17.26 -1.55 12.47
C GLY A 35 -16.35 -1.30 13.65
N ALA A 36 -15.71 -0.13 13.73
CA ALA A 36 -14.82 0.22 14.84
C ALA A 36 -15.59 0.23 16.18
N ARG A 37 -16.80 0.77 16.19
CA ARG A 37 -17.66 0.87 17.38
C ARG A 37 -18.13 -0.48 17.91
N ALA A 38 -18.45 -1.42 17.01
CA ALA A 38 -18.80 -2.78 17.42
C ALA A 38 -17.62 -3.51 18.11
N LEU A 39 -16.38 -3.28 17.67
CA LEU A 39 -15.19 -3.82 18.32
C LEU A 39 -14.87 -3.11 19.63
N TYR A 40 -15.12 -1.81 19.71
CA TYR A 40 -14.99 -1.03 20.94
C TYR A 40 -15.95 -1.56 22.01
N ASN A 41 -17.25 -1.68 21.69
CA ASN A 41 -18.25 -2.21 22.63
C ASN A 41 -17.94 -3.65 23.06
N ALA A 42 -17.45 -4.50 22.14
CA ALA A 42 -17.07 -5.87 22.45
C ALA A 42 -15.86 -6.00 23.39
N ARG A 43 -15.08 -4.92 23.56
CA ARG A 43 -13.99 -4.85 24.55
C ARG A 43 -14.55 -4.69 25.96
N ASP A 44 -15.60 -3.89 26.10
CA ASP A 44 -16.27 -3.70 27.38
C ASP A 44 -17.02 -4.97 27.81
N ASP A 45 -17.45 -5.79 26.84
CA ASP A 45 -18.13 -7.08 27.03
C ASP A 45 -17.19 -8.31 27.09
N ASP A 46 -15.86 -8.13 27.14
CA ASP A 46 -14.84 -9.21 27.14
C ASP A 46 -14.98 -10.24 25.99
N ASN A 47 -15.61 -9.87 24.88
CA ASN A 47 -15.96 -10.76 23.75
C ASN A 47 -15.44 -10.24 22.40
N VAL A 48 -14.27 -9.63 22.41
CA VAL A 48 -13.62 -9.07 21.20
C VAL A 48 -13.38 -10.15 20.15
N ALA A 49 -12.91 -11.34 20.57
CA ALA A 49 -12.56 -12.43 19.64
C ALA A 49 -13.79 -12.96 18.87
N GLY A 50 -14.90 -13.21 19.56
CA GLY A 50 -16.15 -13.68 18.94
C GLY A 50 -16.72 -12.63 17.98
N THR A 51 -16.71 -11.36 18.40
CA THR A 51 -17.16 -10.24 17.56
C THR A 51 -16.27 -10.06 16.33
N ALA A 52 -14.95 -10.16 16.48
CA ALA A 52 -14.01 -10.07 15.36
C ALA A 52 -14.23 -11.18 14.32
N ILE A 53 -14.38 -12.44 14.75
CA ILE A 53 -14.65 -13.57 13.86
C ILE A 53 -16.00 -13.38 13.14
N LYS A 54 -17.07 -13.06 13.88
CA LYS A 54 -18.39 -12.81 13.29
C LYS A 54 -18.31 -11.73 12.22
N ARG A 55 -17.59 -10.64 12.47
CA ARG A 55 -17.44 -9.54 11.51
C ARG A 55 -16.55 -9.88 10.32
N ALA A 56 -15.53 -10.71 10.50
CA ALA A 56 -14.68 -11.16 9.41
C ALA A 56 -15.46 -11.95 8.36
N PHE A 57 -16.44 -12.76 8.79
CA PHE A 57 -17.25 -13.60 7.89
C PHE A 57 -18.62 -13.02 7.53
N PHE A 58 -19.20 -12.15 8.38
CA PHE A 58 -20.57 -11.65 8.26
C PHE A 58 -20.68 -10.13 8.46
N GLY A 59 -19.63 -9.37 8.17
CA GLY A 59 -19.53 -7.93 8.46
C GLY A 59 -20.47 -7.01 7.68
N GLY A 60 -21.20 -7.50 6.68
CA GLY A 60 -22.27 -6.77 5.98
C GLY A 60 -21.84 -5.72 4.96
N ASN A 61 -20.53 -5.48 4.78
CA ASN A 61 -20.02 -4.59 3.73
C ASN A 61 -19.76 -5.38 2.44
N LEU A 62 -20.26 -4.89 1.31
CA LEU A 62 -20.11 -5.54 0.01
C LEU A 62 -18.99 -4.88 -0.79
N GLY A 63 -18.07 -5.68 -1.33
CA GLY A 63 -17.04 -5.19 -2.24
C GLY A 63 -16.96 -6.03 -3.50
N VAL A 64 -16.59 -5.38 -4.61
CA VAL A 64 -16.33 -6.02 -5.90
C VAL A 64 -14.97 -5.54 -6.39
N GLY A 65 -14.15 -6.47 -6.87
CA GLY A 65 -12.86 -6.17 -7.45
C GLY A 65 -12.52 -7.12 -8.60
N ILE A 66 -11.76 -6.61 -9.56
CA ILE A 66 -11.23 -7.36 -10.69
C ILE A 66 -9.74 -7.09 -10.86
N ASP A 67 -9.02 -8.15 -11.22
CA ASP A 67 -7.63 -8.09 -11.63
C ASP A 67 -7.54 -8.53 -13.10
N LEU A 68 -6.83 -7.75 -13.91
CA LEU A 68 -6.64 -8.02 -15.34
C LEU A 68 -5.15 -8.08 -15.64
N GLY A 69 -4.74 -9.06 -16.44
CA GLY A 69 -3.34 -9.18 -16.85
C GLY A 69 -3.18 -9.94 -18.15
N PHE A 70 -2.13 -9.60 -18.89
CA PHE A 70 -1.75 -10.29 -20.10
C PHE A 70 -0.24 -10.47 -20.17
N THR A 71 0.19 -11.51 -20.88
CA THR A 71 1.57 -11.69 -21.31
C THR A 71 1.56 -12.00 -22.79
N TYR A 72 2.30 -11.21 -23.57
CA TYR A 72 2.38 -11.31 -25.01
C TYR A 72 3.84 -11.56 -25.43
N HIS A 73 4.04 -12.62 -26.19
CA HIS A 73 5.33 -12.97 -26.76
C HIS A 73 5.47 -12.29 -28.13
N LEU A 74 6.16 -11.15 -28.18
CA LEU A 74 6.42 -10.44 -29.44
C LEU A 74 7.27 -11.31 -30.39
N ASN A 75 8.19 -12.09 -29.81
CA ASN A 75 8.92 -13.17 -30.47
C ASN A 75 9.44 -14.14 -29.39
N GLU A 76 10.30 -15.09 -29.76
CA GLU A 76 10.87 -16.05 -28.81
C GLU A 76 11.74 -15.41 -27.70
N GLN A 77 12.30 -14.22 -27.96
CA GLN A 77 13.21 -13.51 -27.08
C GLN A 77 12.51 -12.41 -26.29
N THR A 78 11.58 -11.68 -26.91
CA THR A 78 10.94 -10.50 -26.32
C THR A 78 9.55 -10.82 -25.80
N VAL A 79 9.34 -10.53 -24.51
CA VAL A 79 8.08 -10.74 -23.80
C VAL A 79 7.61 -9.42 -23.20
N LEU A 80 6.37 -9.04 -23.50
CA LEU A 80 5.67 -7.92 -22.90
C LEU A 80 4.65 -8.47 -21.91
N THR A 81 4.61 -7.93 -20.69
CA THR A 81 3.61 -8.29 -19.68
C THR A 81 3.01 -7.01 -19.14
N GLY A 82 1.70 -6.99 -18.94
CA GLY A 82 0.97 -5.89 -18.32
C GLY A 82 -0.12 -6.42 -17.40
N SER A 83 -0.34 -5.77 -16.26
CA SER A 83 -1.47 -6.06 -15.39
C SER A 83 -1.97 -4.80 -14.68
N LEU A 84 -3.27 -4.83 -14.38
CA LEU A 84 -3.98 -3.87 -13.58
C LEU A 84 -4.68 -4.65 -12.47
N LEU A 85 -4.28 -4.40 -11.22
CA LEU A 85 -4.76 -5.11 -10.05
C LEU A 85 -5.53 -4.17 -9.14
N ASP A 86 -6.35 -4.74 -8.26
CA ASP A 86 -7.13 -4.04 -7.25
C ASP A 86 -8.07 -2.98 -7.89
N VAL A 87 -8.64 -3.27 -9.07
CA VAL A 87 -9.68 -2.43 -9.67
C VAL A 87 -11.00 -2.78 -9.01
N GLY A 88 -11.40 -2.00 -8.02
CA GLY A 88 -12.59 -2.32 -7.26
C GLY A 88 -12.91 -1.31 -6.19
N PHE A 89 -14.04 -1.55 -5.55
CA PHE A 89 -14.52 -0.73 -4.45
C PHE A 89 -15.16 -1.59 -3.37
N ILE A 90 -15.26 -1.03 -2.17
CA ILE A 90 -16.01 -1.56 -1.05
C ILE A 90 -17.10 -0.54 -0.71
N SER A 91 -18.35 -0.98 -0.68
CA SER A 91 -19.49 -0.22 -0.19
C SER A 91 -19.71 -0.55 1.28
N HIS A 92 -19.54 0.46 2.13
CA HIS A 92 -19.77 0.38 3.56
C HIS A 92 -21.17 0.86 3.88
N THR A 93 -22.03 -0.06 4.33
CA THR A 93 -23.42 0.22 4.71
C THR A 93 -23.74 -0.23 6.13
N ASN A 94 -22.84 -0.99 6.77
CA ASN A 94 -23.05 -1.56 8.10
C ASN A 94 -22.11 -0.95 9.13
N GLU A 95 -22.67 -0.57 10.29
CA GLU A 95 -21.94 0.01 11.44
C GLU A 95 -21.04 1.18 11.02
N THR A 96 -21.57 2.05 10.15
CA THR A 96 -20.90 3.23 9.60
C THR A 96 -20.97 4.40 10.58
N LYS A 97 -19.85 5.10 10.73
CA LYS A 97 -19.74 6.35 11.48
C LYS A 97 -18.82 7.30 10.73
N ASN A 98 -19.38 8.44 10.33
CA ASN A 98 -18.66 9.51 9.67
C ASN A 98 -18.59 10.70 10.61
N TYR A 99 -17.40 11.27 10.71
CA TYR A 99 -17.07 12.42 11.54
C TYR A 99 -16.55 13.51 10.63
N THR A 100 -17.13 14.70 10.70
CA THR A 100 -16.69 15.86 9.92
C THR A 100 -16.36 17.01 10.87
N LEU A 101 -15.29 17.74 10.56
CA LEU A 101 -14.88 18.94 11.26
C LEU A 101 -14.51 19.98 10.21
N LYS A 102 -15.39 20.96 10.00
CA LYS A 102 -15.24 21.95 8.93
C LYS A 102 -15.51 23.35 9.41
N GLY A 103 -14.50 24.21 9.38
CA GLY A 103 -14.63 25.60 9.78
C GLY A 103 -13.27 26.24 10.06
N SER A 104 -13.33 27.50 10.51
CA SER A 104 -12.14 28.24 10.89
C SER A 104 -12.43 29.12 12.09
N ALA A 105 -11.77 28.88 13.22
CA ALA A 105 -11.90 29.68 14.43
C ALA A 105 -10.56 30.31 14.80
N THR A 106 -10.59 31.54 15.31
CA THR A 106 -9.44 32.17 15.97
C THR A 106 -9.82 32.48 17.39
N VAL A 107 -8.95 32.10 18.32
CA VAL A 107 -9.23 32.12 19.75
C VAL A 107 -8.04 32.71 20.48
N GLU A 108 -8.26 33.76 21.29
CA GLU A 108 -7.21 34.38 22.11
C GLU A 108 -7.21 33.88 23.56
N GLY A 109 -7.81 32.70 23.79
CA GLY A 109 -7.97 32.10 25.11
C GLY A 109 -9.01 32.81 25.98
N VAL A 110 -8.89 32.64 27.30
CA VAL A 110 -9.76 33.27 28.29
C VAL A 110 -9.10 34.56 28.79
N ILE A 111 -9.77 35.70 28.61
CA ILE A 111 -9.32 36.98 29.15
C ILE A 111 -9.80 37.09 30.60
N ILE A 112 -8.88 37.00 31.56
CA ILE A 112 -9.19 37.23 32.98
C ILE A 112 -9.08 38.74 33.24
N THR A 113 -10.19 39.46 33.12
CA THR A 113 -10.28 40.85 33.58
C THR A 113 -10.66 40.92 35.07
N PRO A 114 -10.26 41.98 35.80
CA PRO A 114 -10.71 42.22 37.18
C PRO A 114 -12.25 42.33 37.31
N GLU A 115 -12.94 42.69 36.23
CA GLU A 115 -14.40 42.78 36.14
C GLU A 115 -15.05 41.41 35.87
N GLY A 116 -14.40 40.54 35.10
CA GLY A 116 -14.84 39.16 34.86
C GLY A 116 -14.70 38.25 36.09
N THR A 117 -13.87 38.63 37.06
CA THR A 117 -13.73 37.91 38.34
C THR A 117 -14.91 38.10 39.28
N ILE A 118 -15.90 38.92 38.90
CA ILE A 118 -17.05 39.30 39.74
C ILE A 118 -18.20 38.29 39.64
N ASN A 119 -18.24 37.42 38.62
CA ASN A 119 -19.29 36.43 38.46
C ASN A 119 -18.79 34.98 38.69
N PRO A 120 -18.90 34.44 39.92
CA PRO A 120 -18.41 33.10 40.26
C PRO A 120 -19.17 31.95 39.56
N ASP A 121 -20.29 32.23 38.89
CA ASP A 121 -21.12 31.23 38.20
C ASP A 121 -20.78 31.07 36.70
N THR A 122 -19.82 31.82 36.15
CA THR A 122 -19.48 31.78 34.72
C THR A 122 -18.43 30.70 34.45
N ASP A 123 -18.77 29.68 33.65
CA ASP A 123 -17.82 28.67 33.19
C ASP A 123 -17.12 29.14 31.91
N PHE A 124 -16.08 29.97 32.08
CA PHE A 124 -15.30 30.52 30.98
C PHE A 124 -14.70 29.46 30.04
N TYR A 125 -14.48 28.24 30.53
CA TYR A 125 -13.98 27.15 29.71
C TYR A 125 -15.07 26.60 28.79
N GLN A 126 -16.29 26.43 29.31
CA GLN A 126 -17.40 25.96 28.51
C GLN A 126 -17.81 26.98 27.45
N ASP A 127 -17.78 28.29 27.76
CA ASP A 127 -18.06 29.35 26.78
C ASP A 127 -17.03 29.38 25.66
N LEU A 128 -15.75 29.17 25.99
CA LEU A 128 -14.67 29.04 25.01
C LEU A 128 -14.90 27.85 24.08
N ILE A 129 -15.24 26.69 24.64
CA ILE A 129 -15.53 25.47 23.88
C ILE A 129 -16.74 25.70 22.97
N ASN A 130 -17.84 26.24 23.51
CA ASN A 130 -19.06 26.51 22.76
C ASN A 130 -18.79 27.44 21.57
N GLY A 131 -17.99 28.50 21.75
CA GLY A 131 -17.63 29.41 20.66
C GLY A 131 -16.78 28.74 19.56
N ILE A 132 -15.89 27.82 19.94
CA ILE A 132 -15.13 27.01 18.98
C ILE A 132 -16.07 26.05 18.24
N GLU A 133 -16.95 25.34 18.94
CA GLU A 133 -17.90 24.39 18.35
C GLU A 133 -18.93 25.05 17.42
N GLU A 134 -19.33 26.29 17.71
CA GLU A 134 -20.20 27.08 16.82
C GLU A 134 -19.51 27.45 15.51
N THR A 135 -18.22 27.78 15.57
CA THR A 135 -17.45 28.26 14.42
C THR A 135 -16.81 27.12 13.60
N VAL A 136 -16.51 26.00 14.27
CA VAL A 136 -15.95 24.78 13.68
C VAL A 136 -16.84 23.61 14.07
N PRO A 137 -18.03 23.47 13.44
CA PRO A 137 -18.98 22.43 13.78
C PRO A 137 -18.36 21.04 13.62
N TYR A 138 -18.55 20.23 14.65
CA TYR A 138 -18.22 18.81 14.66
C TYR A 138 -19.50 18.00 14.44
N GLU A 139 -19.67 17.42 13.26
CA GLU A 139 -20.87 16.67 12.92
C GLU A 139 -20.59 15.16 12.86
N GLN A 140 -21.63 14.38 13.11
CA GLN A 140 -21.59 12.93 13.03
C GLN A 140 -22.81 12.39 12.30
N ASN A 141 -22.58 11.46 11.38
CA ASN A 141 -23.66 10.72 10.74
C ASN A 141 -23.30 9.24 10.58
N ASN A 142 -24.26 8.47 10.05
CA ASN A 142 -24.11 7.03 9.77
C ASN A 142 -24.22 6.74 8.27
N ASP A 143 -23.97 7.73 7.42
CA ASP A 143 -24.19 7.58 5.99
C ASP A 143 -23.28 6.50 5.40
N SER A 144 -23.81 5.78 4.43
CA SER A 144 -23.04 4.79 3.68
C SER A 144 -22.00 5.48 2.81
N TYR A 145 -20.82 4.86 2.67
CA TYR A 145 -19.74 5.41 1.85
C TYR A 145 -19.03 4.34 1.03
N ILE A 146 -18.36 4.77 -0.04
CA ILE A 146 -17.62 3.90 -0.95
C ILE A 146 -16.13 4.20 -0.83
N ASN A 147 -15.35 3.13 -0.63
CA ASN A 147 -13.89 3.16 -0.65
C ASN A 147 -13.37 2.46 -1.90
N PHE A 148 -12.60 3.18 -2.72
CA PHE A 148 -11.88 2.57 -3.83
C PHE A 148 -10.61 1.88 -3.33
N ARG A 149 -10.35 0.69 -3.86
CA ARG A 149 -9.11 -0.03 -3.58
C ARG A 149 -7.94 0.70 -4.27
N PRO A 150 -6.74 0.74 -3.65
CA PRO A 150 -5.55 1.27 -4.30
C PRO A 150 -5.19 0.45 -5.56
N THR A 151 -5.64 0.92 -6.72
CA THR A 151 -5.36 0.26 -8.01
C THR A 151 -3.87 0.26 -8.30
N LYS A 152 -3.36 -0.88 -8.78
CA LYS A 152 -1.95 -1.10 -9.09
C LYS A 152 -1.78 -1.42 -10.56
N LEU A 153 -0.87 -0.74 -11.23
CA LEU A 153 -0.43 -1.05 -12.59
C LEU A 153 0.97 -1.65 -12.54
N TYR A 154 1.15 -2.77 -13.23
CA TYR A 154 2.45 -3.35 -13.52
C TYR A 154 2.60 -3.48 -15.03
N ALA A 155 3.74 -3.07 -15.57
CA ALA A 155 4.12 -3.45 -16.92
C ALA A 155 5.59 -3.79 -16.97
N SER A 156 5.97 -4.72 -17.84
CA SER A 156 7.35 -5.11 -18.03
C SER A 156 7.63 -5.53 -19.46
N LEU A 157 8.83 -5.19 -19.91
CA LEU A 157 9.38 -5.65 -21.17
C LEU A 157 10.66 -6.43 -20.84
N ARG A 158 10.75 -7.66 -21.34
CA ARG A 158 11.88 -8.56 -21.10
C ARG A 158 12.41 -9.09 -22.42
N TYR A 159 13.71 -8.96 -22.63
CA TYR A 159 14.45 -9.55 -23.73
C TYR A 159 15.33 -10.70 -23.22
N ASN A 160 15.14 -11.89 -23.76
CA ASN A 160 15.88 -13.11 -23.39
C ASN A 160 16.94 -13.42 -24.45
N PHE A 161 18.15 -13.80 -24.02
CA PHE A 161 19.27 -14.06 -24.92
C PHE A 161 20.27 -15.08 -24.34
N GLY A 162 21.23 -15.48 -25.17
CA GLY A 162 22.24 -16.48 -24.82
C GLY A 162 21.61 -17.87 -24.77
N GLU A 163 21.43 -18.46 -25.95
CA GLU A 163 20.87 -19.81 -26.06
C GLU A 163 21.71 -20.81 -25.26
N GLN A 164 21.04 -21.63 -24.47
CA GLN A 164 21.69 -22.72 -23.76
C GLN A 164 21.87 -23.88 -24.73
N ILE A 165 23.10 -24.07 -25.23
CA ILE A 165 23.45 -25.28 -26.00
C ILE A 165 23.10 -26.49 -25.13
N ALA A 166 22.23 -27.36 -25.64
CA ALA A 166 21.88 -28.59 -24.97
C ALA A 166 23.16 -29.42 -24.79
N ARG A 167 23.72 -29.46 -23.58
CA ARG A 167 24.87 -30.30 -23.23
C ARG A 167 24.59 -31.82 -23.33
N LYS A 168 23.41 -32.18 -23.86
CA LYS A 168 22.96 -33.54 -24.18
C LYS A 168 21.92 -33.49 -25.32
N GLY A 169 22.26 -32.82 -26.42
CA GLY A 169 21.69 -33.24 -27.69
C GLY A 169 22.40 -34.52 -28.07
N ASN A 170 21.73 -35.67 -27.99
CA ASN A 170 22.13 -36.75 -28.88
C ASN A 170 22.14 -36.13 -30.27
N CYS A 171 23.28 -36.14 -30.96
CA CYS A 171 23.32 -35.98 -32.40
C CYS A 171 22.69 -37.23 -33.06
N GLU A 172 21.49 -37.61 -32.63
CA GLU A 172 20.67 -38.61 -33.30
C GLU A 172 19.70 -37.86 -34.19
N CYS A 173 20.10 -37.73 -35.46
CA CYS A 173 19.22 -37.47 -36.58
C CYS A 173 18.33 -38.71 -36.84
N GLY A 174 17.60 -39.15 -35.82
CA GLY A 174 16.68 -40.28 -35.86
C GLY A 174 15.23 -39.80 -35.93
N ILE A 175 14.44 -40.43 -36.79
CA ILE A 175 13.02 -40.18 -37.07
C ILE A 175 12.08 -40.25 -35.84
N ASN A 176 12.58 -40.64 -34.66
CA ASN A 176 11.83 -40.81 -33.41
C ASN A 176 12.46 -40.03 -32.22
N ALA A 177 12.96 -38.82 -32.43
CA ALA A 177 13.50 -38.00 -31.34
C ALA A 177 12.39 -37.30 -30.53
N THR A 178 11.85 -37.98 -29.51
CA THR A 178 10.86 -37.41 -28.57
C THR A 178 11.52 -36.37 -27.67
N ARG A 179 11.46 -35.08 -28.06
CA ARG A 179 11.98 -33.95 -27.27
C ARG A 179 11.06 -33.65 -26.07
N ASN A 180 11.36 -34.23 -24.91
CA ASN A 180 10.70 -33.86 -23.66
C ASN A 180 11.72 -33.57 -22.56
N THR A 181 12.36 -32.40 -22.62
CA THR A 181 12.81 -31.70 -21.40
C THR A 181 12.58 -30.20 -21.59
N LEU A 182 11.76 -29.60 -20.73
CA LEU A 182 11.47 -28.16 -20.64
C LEU A 182 12.74 -27.40 -20.21
N ARG A 183 13.77 -27.33 -21.05
CA ARG A 183 14.93 -26.47 -20.81
C ARG A 183 14.61 -25.04 -21.23
N SER A 184 14.90 -24.08 -20.36
CA SER A 184 14.81 -22.65 -20.70
C SER A 184 15.74 -22.36 -21.87
N LYS A 185 15.18 -22.07 -23.05
CA LYS A 185 15.94 -21.82 -24.30
C LYS A 185 17.07 -20.80 -24.12
N TYR A 186 16.83 -19.77 -23.29
CA TYR A 186 17.76 -18.67 -23.03
C TYR A 186 18.26 -18.66 -21.59
N ALA A 187 19.55 -18.40 -21.39
CA ALA A 187 20.20 -18.29 -20.09
C ALA A 187 20.09 -16.91 -19.47
N ASN A 188 20.00 -15.86 -20.29
CA ASN A 188 20.04 -14.49 -19.84
C ASN A 188 18.74 -13.77 -20.18
N SER A 189 18.40 -12.78 -19.38
CA SER A 189 17.31 -11.86 -19.68
C SER A 189 17.63 -10.48 -19.12
N VAL A 190 17.30 -9.45 -19.89
CA VAL A 190 17.39 -8.05 -19.50
C VAL A 190 16.03 -7.40 -19.74
N GLY A 191 15.66 -6.41 -18.94
CA GLY A 191 14.39 -5.76 -19.14
C GLY A 191 14.14 -4.57 -18.25
N GLY A 192 13.00 -3.94 -18.50
CA GLY A 192 12.46 -2.84 -17.71
C GLY A 192 11.11 -3.23 -17.12
N GLN A 193 10.80 -2.72 -15.94
CA GLN A 193 9.51 -2.86 -15.26
C GLN A 193 9.07 -1.49 -14.77
N ILE A 194 7.78 -1.21 -14.88
CA ILE A 194 7.11 -0.08 -14.24
C ILE A 194 6.08 -0.62 -13.27
N TYR A 195 6.09 -0.07 -12.06
CA TYR A 195 5.07 -0.26 -11.06
C TYR A 195 4.45 1.09 -10.74
N MET A 196 3.13 1.16 -10.68
CA MET A 196 2.41 2.35 -10.24
C MET A 196 1.29 1.94 -9.30
N ILE A 197 1.12 2.65 -8.19
CA ILE A 197 0.00 2.48 -7.27
C ILE A 197 -0.70 3.81 -7.04
N ASN A 198 -2.02 3.84 -7.21
CA ASN A 198 -2.81 5.01 -6.88
C ASN A 198 -3.03 5.08 -5.36
N ARG A 199 -2.64 6.20 -4.74
CA ARG A 199 -2.84 6.46 -3.30
C ARG A 199 -3.61 7.76 -3.10
N PRO A 200 -4.19 8.01 -1.90
CA PRO A 200 -4.96 9.24 -1.65
C PRO A 200 -4.23 10.55 -1.95
N ARG A 201 -2.89 10.59 -1.82
CA ARG A 201 -2.06 11.78 -2.15
C ARG A 201 -1.56 11.80 -3.60
N GLY A 202 -2.08 10.94 -4.47
CA GLY A 202 -1.68 10.79 -5.87
C GLY A 202 -0.89 9.51 -6.17
N PRO A 203 -0.64 9.23 -7.46
CA PRO A 203 0.03 8.03 -7.91
C PRO A 203 1.50 8.01 -7.50
N GLN A 204 1.97 6.84 -7.07
CA GLN A 204 3.37 6.57 -6.78
C GLN A 204 3.91 5.59 -7.80
N THR A 205 5.03 5.93 -8.45
CA THR A 205 5.62 5.14 -9.54
C THR A 205 7.03 4.70 -9.17
N ALA A 206 7.38 3.49 -9.59
CA ALA A 206 8.73 2.94 -9.52
C ALA A 206 9.11 2.39 -10.90
N LEU A 207 10.31 2.73 -11.36
CA LEU A 207 10.91 2.24 -12.60
C LEU A 207 12.08 1.35 -12.26
N THR A 208 12.07 0.11 -12.77
CA THR A 208 13.07 -0.90 -12.46
C THR A 208 13.73 -1.42 -13.72
N GLY A 209 15.04 -1.26 -13.84
CA GLY A 209 15.86 -2.04 -14.76
C GLY A 209 16.28 -3.35 -14.11
N PHE A 210 16.36 -4.44 -14.87
CA PHE A 210 16.83 -5.71 -14.34
C PHE A 210 17.69 -6.50 -15.33
N TYR A 211 18.58 -7.29 -14.75
CA TYR A 211 19.28 -8.38 -15.43
C TYR A 211 19.06 -9.66 -14.64
N GLN A 212 18.71 -10.73 -15.32
CA GLN A 212 18.52 -12.05 -14.73
C GLN A 212 19.31 -13.09 -15.51
N ARG A 213 19.98 -13.97 -14.78
CA ARG A 213 20.71 -15.12 -15.31
C ARG A 213 20.18 -16.40 -14.70
N ARG A 214 19.90 -17.37 -15.56
CA ARG A 214 19.51 -18.73 -15.21
C ARG A 214 20.70 -19.67 -15.37
N PHE A 215 20.95 -20.49 -14.37
CA PHE A 215 21.96 -21.53 -14.37
C PHE A 215 21.25 -22.89 -14.45
N GLY A 216 21.15 -23.40 -15.68
CA GLY A 216 20.34 -24.59 -15.98
C GLY A 216 18.87 -24.37 -15.63
N ASN A 217 18.25 -25.41 -15.06
CA ASN A 217 16.83 -25.38 -14.66
C ASN A 217 16.64 -25.15 -13.15
N SER A 218 17.71 -25.11 -12.37
CA SER A 218 17.63 -25.17 -10.91
C SER A 218 17.85 -23.83 -10.22
N ILE A 219 18.57 -22.89 -10.84
CA ILE A 219 18.94 -21.63 -10.18
C ILE A 219 18.68 -20.46 -11.13
N ALA A 220 18.06 -19.40 -10.62
CA ALA A 220 18.02 -18.11 -11.28
C ALA A 220 18.42 -17.00 -10.31
N VAL A 221 19.23 -16.06 -10.79
CA VAL A 221 19.63 -14.86 -10.07
C VAL A 221 19.12 -13.65 -10.85
N LYS A 222 18.53 -12.68 -10.17
CA LYS A 222 18.04 -11.44 -10.76
C LYS A 222 18.60 -10.25 -9.97
N GLY A 223 19.33 -9.37 -10.63
CA GLY A 223 19.70 -8.06 -10.09
C GLY A 223 18.73 -7.00 -10.60
N THR A 224 18.35 -6.07 -9.74
CA THR A 224 17.44 -4.96 -10.06
C THR A 224 18.05 -3.62 -9.67
N TYR A 225 17.73 -2.59 -10.44
CA TYR A 225 17.99 -1.20 -10.13
C TYR A 225 16.67 -0.43 -10.26
N THR A 226 16.17 0.10 -9.15
CA THR A 226 14.88 0.77 -9.07
C THR A 226 15.05 2.25 -8.72
N VAL A 227 14.28 3.09 -9.41
CA VAL A 227 14.12 4.52 -9.16
C VAL A 227 12.67 4.78 -8.80
N ASP A 228 12.42 5.46 -7.68
CA ASP A 228 11.09 5.83 -7.22
C ASP A 228 11.08 7.22 -6.56
N LYS A 229 9.92 7.66 -6.06
CA LYS A 229 9.75 9.00 -5.44
C LYS A 229 10.63 9.22 -4.20
N PHE A 230 11.06 8.16 -3.52
CA PHE A 230 11.78 8.22 -2.25
C PHE A 230 13.28 7.94 -2.39
N SER A 231 13.69 7.14 -3.39
CA SER A 231 15.10 6.83 -3.65
C SER A 231 15.40 6.83 -5.15
N TYR A 232 16.46 7.57 -5.51
CA TYR A 232 17.01 7.55 -6.87
C TYR A 232 17.85 6.29 -7.15
N THR A 233 18.27 5.56 -6.11
CA THR A 233 19.16 4.40 -6.23
C THR A 233 18.71 3.31 -5.26
N ASN A 234 17.94 2.34 -5.74
CA ASN A 234 17.65 1.10 -5.02
C ASN A 234 18.22 -0.10 -5.80
N LEU A 235 19.20 -0.79 -5.22
CA LEU A 235 19.72 -2.06 -5.75
C LEU A 235 19.05 -3.25 -5.05
N GLY A 236 18.48 -4.14 -5.84
CA GLY A 236 17.90 -5.39 -5.36
C GLY A 236 18.53 -6.63 -5.96
N LEU A 237 18.37 -7.74 -5.26
CA LEU A 237 18.84 -9.05 -5.65
C LEU A 237 17.79 -10.11 -5.31
N GLY A 238 17.45 -10.92 -6.30
CA GLY A 238 16.58 -12.08 -6.19
C GLY A 238 17.33 -13.37 -6.51
N LEU A 239 17.06 -14.40 -5.74
CA LEU A 239 17.50 -15.78 -5.93
C LEU A 239 16.26 -16.66 -6.05
N ASN A 240 16.23 -17.54 -7.04
CA ASN A 240 15.22 -18.58 -7.20
C ASN A 240 15.91 -19.94 -7.30
N LEU A 241 15.49 -20.91 -6.48
CA LEU A 241 16.02 -22.27 -6.41
C LEU A 241 14.88 -23.27 -6.67
N GLN A 242 14.92 -23.93 -7.83
CA GLN A 242 14.03 -25.01 -8.21
C GLN A 242 14.64 -26.37 -7.79
N LEU A 243 14.07 -26.96 -6.75
CA LEU A 243 14.43 -28.24 -6.14
C LEU A 243 13.32 -29.27 -6.40
N GLY A 244 13.25 -29.79 -7.63
CA GLY A 244 12.21 -30.75 -8.03
C GLY A 244 10.82 -30.14 -7.91
N PRO A 245 9.90 -30.66 -7.06
CA PRO A 245 8.58 -30.08 -6.86
C PRO A 245 8.58 -28.81 -6.01
N VAL A 246 9.69 -28.45 -5.37
CA VAL A 246 9.76 -27.26 -4.50
C VAL A 246 10.50 -26.13 -5.22
N ASN A 247 9.92 -24.94 -5.26
CA ASN A 247 10.59 -23.72 -5.72
C ASN A 247 10.72 -22.74 -4.56
N LEU A 248 11.96 -22.42 -4.19
CA LEU A 248 12.28 -21.45 -3.14
C LEU A 248 12.73 -20.15 -3.77
N TYR A 249 12.29 -19.02 -3.22
CA TYR A 249 12.78 -17.72 -3.64
C TYR A 249 13.14 -16.84 -2.45
N ALA A 250 14.20 -16.07 -2.62
CA ALA A 250 14.67 -15.08 -1.67
C ALA A 250 14.91 -13.78 -2.43
N MET A 251 14.45 -12.65 -1.89
CA MET A 251 14.64 -11.34 -2.50
C MET A 251 15.04 -10.34 -1.43
N ALA A 252 15.99 -9.48 -1.75
CA ALA A 252 16.42 -8.38 -0.91
C ALA A 252 16.46 -7.12 -1.76
N ASP A 253 15.88 -6.03 -1.27
CA ASP A 253 15.93 -4.71 -1.92
C ASP A 253 16.63 -3.69 -1.01
N ASN A 254 17.13 -2.63 -1.63
CA ASN A 254 17.92 -1.57 -1.04
C ASN A 254 19.23 -2.06 -0.39
N LEU A 255 19.96 -2.93 -1.11
CA LEU A 255 21.23 -3.53 -0.67
C LEU A 255 22.29 -2.49 -0.27
N LEU A 256 22.25 -1.30 -0.85
CA LEU A 256 23.16 -0.20 -0.49
C LEU A 256 22.87 0.34 0.91
N ALA A 257 21.61 0.37 1.32
CA ALA A 257 21.21 0.88 2.62
C ALA A 257 21.48 -0.10 3.78
N TYR A 258 21.77 -1.37 3.48
CA TYR A 258 22.27 -2.31 4.50
C TYR A 258 23.67 -1.95 5.02
N ARG A 259 24.43 -1.10 4.32
CA ARG A 259 25.73 -0.60 4.81
C ARG A 259 25.56 0.44 5.92
N ASN A 260 24.46 1.18 5.93
CA ASN A 260 24.14 2.16 6.96
C ASN A 260 22.63 2.16 7.21
N LEU A 261 22.18 1.23 8.06
CA LEU A 261 20.77 1.07 8.39
C LEU A 261 20.19 2.29 9.13
N ALA A 262 21.03 3.07 9.83
CA ALA A 262 20.58 4.26 10.57
C ALA A 262 20.21 5.44 9.64
N ASP A 263 20.80 5.51 8.44
CA ASP A 263 20.48 6.51 7.42
C ASP A 263 19.51 5.95 6.34
N SER A 264 19.12 4.68 6.47
CA SER A 264 18.22 4.02 5.54
C SER A 264 16.77 4.45 5.75
N ARG A 265 16.09 4.85 4.69
CA ARG A 265 14.63 5.09 4.70
C ARG A 265 13.80 3.81 4.56
N TYR A 266 14.38 2.73 4.03
CA TYR A 266 13.75 1.40 3.97
C TYR A 266 14.76 0.29 3.66
N ALA A 267 14.57 -0.91 4.22
CA ALA A 267 15.26 -2.13 3.81
C ALA A 267 14.23 -3.26 3.83
N SER A 268 14.26 -4.16 2.84
CA SER A 268 13.30 -5.27 2.78
C SER A 268 13.94 -6.56 2.36
N PHE A 269 13.55 -7.63 3.06
CA PHE A 269 13.93 -9.00 2.77
C PHE A 269 12.68 -9.86 2.70
N GLN A 270 12.58 -10.71 1.67
CA GLN A 270 11.45 -11.58 1.42
C GLN A 270 11.93 -13.00 1.17
N LEU A 271 11.25 -13.97 1.77
CA LEU A 271 11.43 -15.39 1.54
C LEU A 271 10.09 -15.99 1.13
N GLY A 272 10.10 -16.93 0.20
CA GLY A 272 8.90 -17.70 -0.10
C GLY A 272 9.18 -19.03 -0.76
N LEU A 273 8.11 -19.83 -0.81
CA LEU A 273 8.15 -21.23 -1.18
C LEU A 273 6.88 -21.55 -1.97
N ASN A 274 7.05 -22.16 -3.14
CA ASN A 274 5.97 -22.73 -3.94
C ASN A 274 6.15 -24.24 -4.03
N ILE A 275 5.07 -25.00 -3.80
CA ILE A 275 5.03 -26.45 -4.02
C ILE A 275 4.28 -26.71 -5.33
N ILE A 276 4.97 -27.28 -6.29
CA ILE A 276 4.43 -27.73 -7.57
C ILE A 276 4.02 -29.19 -7.41
N SER A 277 2.73 -29.42 -7.16
CA SER A 277 2.21 -30.75 -6.85
C SER A 277 1.61 -31.50 -8.04
N TRP A 278 1.47 -30.88 -9.23
CA TRP A 278 0.85 -31.51 -10.40
C TRP A 278 1.72 -31.35 -11.64
N GLY A 279 2.17 -32.49 -12.21
CA GLY A 279 2.99 -32.56 -13.43
C GLY A 279 3.92 -33.79 -13.47
N LYS A 280 3.36 -34.96 -13.83
CA LYS A 280 4.09 -36.01 -14.55
C LYS A 280 3.64 -35.99 -16.00
#